data_AF-H2CBM0-F1
#
_entry.id   AF-H2CBM0-F1
#
_cell.length_a   1.000
_cell.length_b   1.000
_cell.length_c   1.000
_cell.angle_alpha   90.00
_cell.angle_beta   90.00
_cell.angle_gamma   90.00
#
_symmetry.space_group_name_H-M   'P 1'
#
loop_
_entity.id
_entity.type
_entity.pdbx_description
1 polymer ?
#
loop_
_entity_poly.entity_id
_entity_poly.type
_entity_poly.pdbx_seq_one_letter_code
_entity_poly.pdbx_strand_id
1 'polypeptide(L)'
;MPPDLSSEWAFALSVILATFIAEDATLIAVGLAIGSGIVSPVTGLVSAFTGVLLGDTGLWVTGRFLQKTGMLQRWQSFRTASEKGGAMLARHSGKMILAARFVPGLRLPVYLAAGFLHANDRKKGRLSSFIMFAALAVMLWTPLLVGLSAMLGVAAAETLQRYSYLTLLPLLSVAIVPVVRLSRKGIASWKRFEFWPAWIFYAPVVPYIIYQSLRSGGFGAVAAANPSIPGGGIVGESKFQILSLIPEHRSLRAHFIAADADRENSIDTAIASKAFDFPAIMKPDASQRGASVRILQNREQMIDYVKTTPGDVLIQEYHAGPGEVGIFYIRDPDHESGSIFSITGKIFPSIQGDGQKTLRELIESHERYRFQKSVFFERFKDRLHTVPENGITVSLGRVGNHCQGTLFYDRSDLITPELTMAVDAMARSMNGFYFGRFDIRFESEQALKAGQDFYVVEANGVTSESTNLYDPSFSLLQAYSILFKQWKALFTIARKNRRRGLPGVSIIRIARETLHYYRNREFTAASD
;
A
#
# COMPACT_ATOMS: atom_id res chain seq x y z
N MET A 1 35.80 -16.41 30.15
CA MET A 1 35.15 -17.69 29.81
C MET A 1 35.32 -17.91 28.32
N PRO A 2 35.73 -19.10 27.85
CA PRO A 2 35.67 -19.39 26.41
C PRO A 2 34.20 -19.26 25.96
N PRO A 3 33.93 -18.68 24.78
CA PRO A 3 32.58 -18.53 24.28
C PRO A 3 31.91 -19.90 24.15
N ASP A 4 30.66 -20.00 24.58
CA ASP A 4 29.85 -21.21 24.49
C ASP A 4 29.68 -21.56 23.00
N LEU A 5 30.29 -22.67 22.57
CA LEU A 5 30.31 -23.14 21.18
C LEU A 5 28.89 -23.22 20.57
N SER A 6 27.86 -23.49 21.39
CA SER A 6 26.47 -23.55 20.93
C SER A 6 25.93 -22.17 20.48
N SER A 7 26.39 -21.10 21.11
CA SER A 7 26.01 -19.72 20.79
C SER A 7 26.68 -19.20 19.51
N GLU A 8 27.91 -19.64 19.23
CA GLU A 8 28.64 -19.25 18.01
C GLU A 8 28.04 -19.88 16.75
N TRP A 9 27.60 -21.14 16.83
CA TRP A 9 26.90 -21.79 15.71
C TRP A 9 25.53 -21.16 15.43
N ALA A 10 24.78 -20.81 16.48
CA ALA A 10 23.50 -20.11 16.34
C ALA A 10 23.70 -18.73 15.70
N PHE A 11 24.74 -18.00 16.12
CA PHE A 11 25.11 -16.73 15.52
C PHE A 11 25.50 -16.91 14.04
N ALA A 12 26.41 -17.83 13.72
CA ALA A 12 26.85 -18.09 12.35
C ALA A 12 25.68 -18.46 11.43
N LEU A 13 24.76 -19.31 11.89
CA LEU A 13 23.56 -19.68 11.13
C LEU A 13 22.62 -18.48 10.93
N SER A 14 22.45 -17.63 11.95
CA SER A 14 21.62 -16.43 11.85
C SER A 14 22.17 -15.42 10.83
N VAL A 15 23.50 -15.23 10.79
CA VAL A 15 24.18 -14.40 9.81
C VAL A 15 23.96 -14.97 8.41
N ILE A 16 24.16 -16.27 8.23
CA ILE A 16 23.94 -16.95 6.94
C ILE A 16 22.52 -16.69 6.45
N LEU A 17 21.50 -16.91 7.29
CA LEU A 17 20.10 -16.70 6.90
C LEU A 17 19.77 -15.22 6.64
N ALA A 18 20.32 -14.30 7.43
CA ALA A 18 20.08 -12.87 7.27
C ALA A 18 20.63 -12.32 5.94
N THR A 19 21.73 -12.88 5.43
CA THR A 19 22.30 -12.45 4.14
C THR A 19 21.36 -12.69 2.95
N PHE A 20 20.44 -13.67 3.02
CA PHE A 20 19.43 -13.91 1.97
C PHE A 20 18.34 -12.82 1.94
N ILE A 21 18.12 -12.12 3.06
CA ILE A 21 17.08 -11.10 3.19
C ILE A 21 17.66 -9.72 2.90
N ALA A 22 18.77 -9.38 3.56
CA ALA A 22 19.39 -8.06 3.49
C ALA A 22 20.90 -8.18 3.64
N GLU A 23 21.58 -8.57 2.55
CA GLU A 23 23.02 -8.81 2.52
C GLU A 23 23.86 -7.65 3.09
N ASP A 24 23.81 -6.47 2.47
CA ASP A 24 24.69 -5.36 2.85
C ASP A 24 24.47 -4.92 4.31
N ALA A 25 23.20 -4.90 4.76
CA ALA A 25 22.85 -4.59 6.14
C ALA A 25 23.40 -5.66 7.11
N THR A 26 23.38 -6.93 6.72
CA THR A 26 23.92 -8.04 7.51
C THR A 26 25.45 -7.94 7.61
N LEU A 27 26.14 -7.62 6.51
CA LEU A 27 27.60 -7.43 6.51
C LEU A 27 28.02 -6.25 7.39
N ILE A 28 27.28 -5.14 7.34
CA ILE A 28 27.50 -3.99 8.23
C ILE A 28 27.28 -4.38 9.69
N ALA A 29 26.19 -5.09 10.00
CA ALA A 29 25.89 -5.54 11.36
C ALA A 29 26.96 -6.49 11.91
N VAL A 30 27.46 -7.41 11.09
CA VAL A 30 28.57 -8.31 11.45
C VAL A 30 29.85 -7.52 11.71
N GLY A 31 30.17 -6.53 10.87
CA GLY A 31 31.33 -5.65 11.09
C GLY A 31 31.23 -4.87 12.40
N LEU A 32 30.07 -4.30 12.71
CA LEU A 32 29.84 -3.60 13.99
C LEU A 32 29.96 -4.55 15.19
N ALA A 33 29.46 -5.78 15.08
CA ALA A 33 29.57 -6.79 16.14
C ALA A 33 31.03 -7.22 16.38
N ILE A 34 31.83 -7.33 15.32
CA ILE A 34 33.28 -7.59 15.41
C ILE A 34 33.99 -6.39 16.04
N GLY A 35 33.70 -5.16 15.58
CA GLY A 35 34.31 -3.94 16.12
C GLY A 35 33.98 -3.68 17.59
N SER A 36 32.83 -4.16 18.06
CA SER A 36 32.38 -4.06 19.45
C SER A 36 32.88 -5.21 20.35
N GLY A 37 33.65 -6.15 19.79
CA GLY A 37 34.16 -7.31 20.53
C GLY A 37 33.12 -8.36 20.92
N ILE A 38 31.90 -8.28 20.36
CA ILE A 38 30.79 -9.22 20.64
C ILE A 38 31.03 -10.57 19.96
N VAL A 39 31.71 -10.56 18.80
CA VAL A 39 31.92 -11.74 17.97
C VAL A 39 33.36 -11.81 17.47
N SER A 40 33.93 -13.02 17.44
CA SER A 40 35.24 -13.27 16.82
C SER A 40 35.26 -12.84 15.34
N PRO A 41 36.30 -12.12 14.89
CA PRO A 41 36.48 -11.76 13.49
C PRO A 41 36.38 -12.96 12.55
N VAL A 42 36.91 -14.12 12.97
CA VAL A 42 36.90 -15.36 12.18
C VAL A 42 35.47 -15.85 11.99
N THR A 43 34.70 -15.97 13.07
CA THR A 43 33.32 -16.47 13.03
C THR A 43 32.42 -15.53 12.21
N GLY A 44 32.56 -14.21 12.38
CA GLY A 44 31.80 -13.24 11.62
C GLY A 44 32.14 -13.23 10.13
N LEU A 45 33.42 -13.24 9.77
CA LEU A 45 33.84 -13.24 8.36
C LEU A 45 33.48 -14.55 7.64
N VAL A 46 33.66 -15.70 8.29
CA VAL A 46 33.36 -17.01 7.69
C VAL A 46 31.85 -17.18 7.48
N SER A 47 31.03 -16.81 8.47
CA SER A 47 29.56 -16.89 8.35
C SER A 47 29.01 -15.94 7.29
N ALA A 48 29.49 -14.69 7.26
CA ALA A 48 29.16 -13.70 6.23
C ALA A 48 29.58 -14.17 4.83
N PHE A 49 30.81 -14.68 4.68
CA PHE A 49 31.30 -15.23 3.43
C PHE A 49 30.42 -16.39 2.93
N THR A 50 30.11 -17.32 3.82
CA THR A 50 29.31 -18.51 3.52
C THR A 50 27.90 -18.13 3.10
N GLY A 51 27.21 -17.28 3.86
CA GLY A 51 25.84 -16.87 3.57
C GLY A 51 25.72 -16.17 2.22
N VAL A 52 26.64 -15.24 1.95
CA VAL A 52 26.60 -14.52 0.68
C VAL A 52 26.95 -15.41 -0.52
N LEU A 53 27.95 -16.28 -0.40
CA LEU A 53 28.31 -17.20 -1.48
C LEU A 53 27.16 -18.17 -1.79
N LEU A 54 26.44 -18.63 -0.76
CA LEU A 54 25.24 -19.47 -0.94
C LEU A 54 24.10 -18.70 -1.62
N GLY A 55 23.85 -17.45 -1.23
CA GLY A 55 22.86 -16.58 -1.88
C GLY A 55 23.17 -16.36 -3.37
N ASP A 56 24.42 -16.02 -3.69
CA ASP A 56 24.92 -15.81 -5.05
C ASP A 56 24.77 -17.08 -5.91
N THR A 57 25.10 -18.24 -5.32
CA THR A 57 24.95 -19.54 -5.97
C THR A 57 23.48 -19.86 -6.21
N GLY A 58 22.60 -19.54 -5.26
CA GLY A 58 21.15 -19.68 -5.40
C GLY A 58 20.62 -18.93 -6.61
N LEU A 59 21.01 -17.66 -6.79
CA LEU A 59 20.63 -16.85 -7.95
C LEU A 59 21.05 -17.50 -9.27
N TRP A 60 22.28 -17.99 -9.35
CA TRP A 60 22.77 -18.68 -10.56
C TRP A 60 21.99 -19.97 -10.83
N VAL A 61 21.73 -20.79 -9.81
CA VAL A 61 20.94 -22.03 -9.94
C VAL A 61 19.52 -21.72 -10.40
N THR A 62 18.88 -20.69 -9.86
CA THR A 62 17.55 -20.23 -10.29
C THR A 62 17.57 -19.84 -11.76
N GLY A 63 18.55 -19.07 -12.22
CA GLY A 63 18.71 -18.73 -13.64
C GLY A 63 18.81 -19.97 -14.54
N ARG A 64 19.57 -20.99 -14.10
CA ARG A 64 19.71 -22.26 -14.83
C ARG A 64 18.42 -23.07 -14.87
N PHE A 65 17.70 -23.13 -13.75
CA PHE A 65 16.41 -23.81 -13.66
C PHE A 65 15.36 -23.16 -14.58
N LEU A 66 15.33 -21.83 -14.59
CA LEU A 66 14.48 -21.02 -15.46
C LEU A 66 14.75 -21.24 -16.96
N GLN A 67 16.00 -21.54 -17.33
CA GLN A 67 16.34 -21.93 -18.71
C GLN A 67 15.81 -23.33 -19.04
N LYS A 68 16.02 -24.31 -18.16
CA LYS A 68 15.61 -25.70 -18.38
C LYS A 68 14.10 -25.89 -18.49
N THR A 69 13.35 -25.09 -17.75
CA THR A 69 11.88 -25.14 -17.72
C THR A 69 11.24 -24.41 -18.91
N GLY A 70 12.01 -23.68 -19.72
CA GLY A 70 11.51 -22.95 -20.89
C GLY A 70 10.52 -21.81 -20.57
N MET A 71 10.28 -21.51 -19.28
CA MET A 71 9.22 -20.62 -18.80
C MET A 71 9.38 -19.18 -19.33
N LEU A 72 10.62 -18.74 -19.50
CA LEU A 72 10.97 -17.39 -19.98
C LEU A 72 11.22 -17.30 -21.49
N GLN A 73 11.35 -18.42 -22.20
CA GLN A 73 11.53 -18.40 -23.67
C GLN A 73 10.25 -17.99 -24.41
N ARG A 74 9.10 -18.02 -23.74
CA ARG A 74 7.80 -17.57 -24.27
C ARG A 74 7.66 -16.04 -24.35
N TRP A 75 8.58 -15.27 -23.75
CA TRP A 75 8.49 -13.81 -23.66
C TRP A 75 9.48 -13.13 -24.62
N GLN A 76 8.94 -12.48 -25.66
CA GLN A 76 9.71 -11.93 -26.79
C GLN A 76 10.68 -10.80 -26.36
N SER A 77 10.28 -9.96 -25.40
CA SER A 77 11.10 -8.88 -24.83
C SER A 77 12.32 -9.39 -24.05
N PHE A 78 12.17 -10.51 -23.35
CA PHE A 78 13.26 -11.17 -22.64
C PHE A 78 14.28 -11.76 -23.62
N ARG A 79 13.80 -12.29 -24.76
CA ARG A 79 14.65 -12.83 -25.84
C ARG A 79 15.59 -11.75 -26.41
N THR A 80 15.05 -10.58 -26.76
CA THR A 80 15.84 -9.47 -27.32
C THR A 80 16.81 -8.84 -26.31
N ALA A 81 16.43 -8.74 -25.03
CA ALA A 81 17.31 -8.26 -23.97
C ALA A 81 18.44 -9.27 -23.65
N SER A 82 18.11 -10.56 -23.66
CA SER A 82 19.04 -11.67 -23.48
C SER A 82 20.05 -11.78 -24.63
N GLU A 83 19.65 -11.49 -25.88
CA GLU A 83 20.56 -11.47 -27.04
C GLU A 83 21.58 -10.31 -26.98
N LYS A 84 21.13 -9.08 -26.65
CA LYS A 84 22.04 -7.91 -26.55
C LYS A 84 22.95 -7.95 -25.31
N GLY A 85 22.43 -8.34 -24.15
CA GLY A 85 23.22 -8.47 -22.91
C GLY A 85 24.05 -9.76 -22.84
N GLY A 86 23.56 -10.82 -23.47
CA GLY A 86 24.17 -12.15 -23.43
C GLY A 86 25.45 -12.26 -24.25
N ALA A 87 25.64 -11.47 -25.31
CA ALA A 87 26.89 -11.45 -26.07
C ALA A 87 28.07 -10.94 -25.21
N MET A 88 27.85 -9.91 -24.39
CA MET A 88 28.87 -9.35 -23.49
C MET A 88 29.15 -10.29 -22.31
N LEU A 89 28.09 -10.86 -21.71
CA LEU A 89 28.22 -11.84 -20.63
C LEU A 89 28.90 -13.13 -21.12
N ALA A 90 28.60 -13.58 -22.34
CA ALA A 90 29.24 -14.74 -22.94
C ALA A 90 30.74 -14.54 -23.22
N ARG A 91 31.16 -13.30 -23.54
CA ARG A 91 32.55 -12.95 -23.82
C ARG A 91 33.37 -12.71 -22.55
N HIS A 92 32.78 -12.18 -21.48
CA HIS A 92 33.49 -11.78 -20.25
C HIS A 92 32.79 -12.22 -18.93
N SER A 93 32.18 -13.41 -18.91
CA SER A 93 31.34 -13.88 -17.79
C SER A 93 31.99 -13.74 -16.41
N GLY A 94 33.24 -14.21 -16.25
CA GLY A 94 33.94 -14.14 -14.97
C GLY A 94 34.21 -12.71 -14.49
N LYS A 95 34.60 -11.81 -15.40
CA LYS A 95 34.86 -10.39 -15.07
C LYS A 95 33.57 -9.65 -14.70
N MET A 96 32.47 -9.98 -15.37
CA MET A 96 31.16 -9.40 -15.09
C MET A 96 30.59 -9.88 -13.75
N ILE A 97 30.75 -11.16 -13.42
CA ILE A 97 30.38 -11.70 -12.10
C ILE A 97 31.14 -10.95 -11.00
N LEU A 98 32.44 -10.76 -11.18
CA LEU A 98 33.28 -10.03 -10.23
C LEU A 98 32.86 -8.55 -10.12
N ALA A 99 32.67 -7.86 -11.25
CA ALA A 99 32.31 -6.44 -11.27
C ALA A 99 30.90 -6.17 -10.73
N ALA A 100 29.93 -7.05 -10.98
CA ALA A 100 28.55 -6.88 -10.56
C ALA A 100 28.36 -6.82 -9.03
N ARG A 101 29.37 -7.27 -8.27
CA ARG A 101 29.38 -7.18 -6.81
C ARG A 101 29.78 -5.79 -6.29
N PHE A 102 30.55 -5.04 -7.07
CA PHE A 102 30.96 -3.68 -6.74
C PHE A 102 30.00 -2.61 -7.28
N VAL A 103 28.95 -3.02 -8.01
CA VAL A 103 27.98 -2.10 -8.60
C VAL A 103 26.58 -2.39 -8.06
N PRO A 104 25.97 -1.46 -7.31
CA PRO A 104 24.64 -1.64 -6.75
C PRO A 104 23.59 -2.04 -7.79
N GLY A 105 22.78 -3.04 -7.48
CA GLY A 105 21.67 -3.49 -8.32
C GLY A 105 22.05 -4.39 -9.51
N LEU A 106 23.33 -4.63 -9.80
CA LEU A 106 23.75 -5.49 -10.92
C LEU A 106 23.87 -6.98 -10.57
N ARG A 107 24.07 -7.33 -9.30
CA ARG A 107 24.25 -8.71 -8.85
C ARG A 107 23.10 -9.63 -9.25
N LEU A 108 21.87 -9.24 -8.93
CA LEU A 108 20.66 -10.00 -9.25
C LEU A 108 20.52 -10.27 -10.76
N PRO A 109 20.49 -9.25 -11.64
CA PRO A 109 20.33 -9.48 -13.08
C PRO A 109 21.52 -10.20 -13.70
N VAL A 110 22.77 -9.92 -13.29
CA VAL A 110 23.97 -10.54 -13.87
C VAL A 110 24.07 -12.02 -13.49
N TYR A 111 23.76 -12.39 -12.25
CA TYR A 111 23.95 -13.77 -11.78
C TYR A 111 22.83 -14.69 -12.28
N LEU A 112 21.59 -14.19 -12.30
CA LEU A 112 20.48 -14.87 -12.96
C LEU A 112 20.74 -15.05 -14.45
N ALA A 113 21.20 -14.00 -15.14
CA ALA A 113 21.53 -14.08 -16.56
C ALA A 113 22.69 -15.04 -16.82
N ALA A 114 23.72 -15.07 -15.96
CA ALA A 114 24.83 -15.99 -16.07
C ALA A 114 24.37 -17.46 -15.94
N GLY A 115 23.46 -17.73 -15.00
CA GLY A 115 22.84 -19.06 -14.84
C GLY A 115 21.98 -19.45 -16.04
N PHE A 116 21.20 -18.51 -16.57
CA PHE A 116 20.29 -18.72 -17.69
C PHE A 116 21.03 -18.94 -19.02
N LEU A 117 21.98 -18.07 -19.36
CA LEU A 117 22.67 -18.07 -20.65
C LEU A 117 23.69 -19.21 -20.79
N HIS A 118 24.33 -19.60 -19.69
CA HIS A 118 25.35 -20.65 -19.72
C HIS A 118 24.82 -22.04 -19.40
N ALA A 119 23.50 -22.22 -19.25
CA ALA A 119 22.92 -23.51 -18.90
C ALA A 119 23.31 -24.66 -19.84
N ASN A 120 23.51 -24.38 -21.13
CA ASN A 120 23.87 -25.36 -22.16
C ASN A 120 25.39 -25.42 -22.50
N ASP A 121 26.22 -24.55 -21.94
CA ASP A 121 27.67 -24.51 -22.22
C ASP A 121 28.44 -25.42 -21.22
N ARG A 122 29.13 -26.45 -21.72
CA ARG A 122 29.86 -27.43 -20.87
C ARG A 122 31.06 -26.84 -20.13
N LYS A 123 31.67 -25.74 -20.61
CA LYS A 123 32.83 -25.09 -19.97
C LYS A 123 32.39 -23.89 -19.12
N LYS A 124 31.58 -22.97 -19.65
CA LYS A 124 31.15 -21.74 -18.93
C LYS A 124 29.92 -21.94 -18.04
N GLY A 125 29.15 -23.01 -18.28
CA GLY A 125 28.00 -23.40 -17.49
C GLY A 125 28.31 -24.30 -16.30
N ARG A 126 29.58 -24.53 -16.00
CA ARG A 126 29.98 -25.35 -14.85
C ARG A 126 29.79 -24.54 -13.58
N LEU A 127 29.01 -25.08 -12.65
CA LEU A 127 28.75 -24.48 -11.33
C LEU A 127 30.07 -24.10 -10.62
N SER A 128 31.10 -24.93 -10.73
CA SER A 128 32.41 -24.65 -10.13
C SER A 128 33.10 -23.41 -10.69
N SER A 129 32.87 -23.06 -11.95
CA SER A 129 33.47 -21.86 -12.56
C SER A 129 32.76 -20.60 -12.08
N PHE A 130 31.43 -20.64 -11.93
CA PHE A 130 30.68 -19.56 -11.30
C PHE A 130 31.08 -19.37 -9.83
N ILE A 131 31.09 -20.47 -9.05
CA ILE A 131 31.46 -20.43 -7.63
C ILE A 131 32.87 -19.86 -7.46
N MET A 132 33.83 -20.18 -8.33
CA MET A 132 35.18 -19.62 -8.26
C MET A 132 35.19 -18.09 -8.39
N PHE A 133 34.50 -17.53 -9.40
CA PHE A 133 34.44 -16.07 -9.58
C PHE A 133 33.59 -15.38 -8.51
N ALA A 134 32.48 -15.99 -8.09
CA ALA A 134 31.65 -15.50 -7.01
C ALA A 134 32.41 -15.50 -5.68
N ALA A 135 33.09 -16.60 -5.34
CA ALA A 135 33.93 -16.71 -4.16
C ALA A 135 35.05 -15.68 -4.16
N LEU A 136 35.75 -15.48 -5.29
CA LEU A 136 36.77 -14.44 -5.40
C LEU A 136 36.18 -13.03 -5.16
N ALA A 137 35.01 -12.74 -5.72
CA ALA A 137 34.33 -11.47 -5.51
C ALA A 137 33.87 -11.30 -4.05
N VAL A 138 33.38 -12.36 -3.40
CA VAL A 138 33.00 -12.39 -1.98
C VAL A 138 34.23 -12.20 -1.09
N MET A 139 35.36 -12.87 -1.41
CA MET A 139 36.62 -12.73 -0.68
C MET A 139 37.19 -11.30 -0.73
N LEU A 140 36.91 -10.55 -1.80
CA LEU A 140 37.32 -9.15 -1.91
C LEU A 140 36.33 -8.20 -1.22
N TRP A 141 35.04 -8.39 -1.43
CA TRP A 141 34.00 -7.46 -0.95
C TRP A 141 33.68 -7.63 0.53
N THR A 142 33.54 -8.87 0.99
CA THR A 142 33.05 -9.16 2.36
C THR A 142 34.04 -8.66 3.42
N PRO A 143 35.36 -8.92 3.34
CA PRO A 143 36.32 -8.36 4.30
C PRO A 143 36.44 -6.84 4.21
N LEU A 144 36.29 -6.26 3.01
CA LEU A 144 36.31 -4.80 2.84
C LEU A 144 35.14 -4.15 3.58
N LEU A 145 33.90 -4.61 3.34
CA LEU A 145 32.72 -4.00 3.93
C LEU A 145 32.60 -4.30 5.44
N VAL A 146 32.89 -5.53 5.86
CA VAL A 146 32.92 -5.92 7.28
C VAL A 146 34.04 -5.18 8.00
N GLY A 147 35.23 -5.07 7.41
CA GLY A 147 36.38 -4.37 7.97
C GLY A 147 36.14 -2.86 8.09
N LEU A 148 35.62 -2.21 7.05
CA LEU A 148 35.22 -0.81 7.09
C LEU A 148 34.16 -0.57 8.17
N SER A 149 33.16 -1.45 8.28
CA SER A 149 32.12 -1.36 9.30
C SER A 149 32.64 -1.62 10.71
N ALA A 150 33.63 -2.50 10.87
CA ALA A 150 34.30 -2.75 12.16
C ALA A 150 35.16 -1.55 12.59
N MET A 151 35.92 -0.95 11.67
CA MET A 151 36.71 0.26 11.92
C MET A 151 35.80 1.46 12.21
N LEU A 152 34.72 1.63 11.45
CA LEU A 152 33.68 2.61 11.73
C LEU A 152 32.99 2.33 13.05
N GLY A 153 32.82 1.06 13.45
CA GLY A 153 32.28 0.68 14.76
C GLY A 153 33.18 1.09 15.92
N VAL A 154 34.51 0.98 15.77
CA VAL A 154 35.49 1.42 16.77
C VAL A 154 35.59 2.95 16.84
N ALA A 155 35.64 3.65 15.70
CA ALA A 155 35.64 5.11 15.65
C ALA A 155 34.28 5.71 16.07
N ALA A 156 33.19 5.03 15.73
CA ALA A 156 31.88 5.37 16.22
C ALA A 156 31.73 5.01 17.69
N ALA A 157 32.38 3.98 18.26
CA ALA A 157 32.31 3.66 19.69
C ALA A 157 32.87 4.79 20.56
N GLU A 158 33.98 5.43 20.17
CA GLU A 158 34.50 6.63 20.83
C GLU A 158 33.57 7.84 20.68
N THR A 159 32.86 7.95 19.55
CA THR A 159 31.87 9.02 19.30
C THR A 159 30.48 8.72 19.93
N LEU A 160 30.13 7.44 20.10
CA LEU A 160 28.90 6.86 20.66
C LEU A 160 28.96 6.85 22.20
N GLN A 161 30.16 6.87 22.81
CA GLN A 161 30.26 7.21 24.24
C GLN A 161 29.75 8.63 24.53
N ARG A 162 29.66 9.51 23.53
CA ARG A 162 29.12 10.87 23.65
C ARG A 162 27.65 11.01 23.25
N TYR A 163 27.05 10.03 22.57
CA TYR A 163 25.63 10.06 22.17
C TYR A 163 24.94 8.72 22.44
N SER A 164 23.93 8.74 23.30
CA SER A 164 23.26 7.53 23.83
C SER A 164 22.68 6.62 22.74
N TYR A 165 22.43 5.36 23.12
CA TYR A 165 21.83 4.25 22.37
C TYR A 165 20.58 4.58 21.51
N LEU A 166 20.02 5.78 21.63
CA LEU A 166 18.90 6.34 20.86
C LEU A 166 19.19 6.61 19.38
N THR A 167 20.44 6.74 18.95
CA THR A 167 20.79 7.01 17.53
C THR A 167 20.95 5.75 16.67
N LEU A 168 21.19 4.58 17.28
CA LEU A 168 21.26 3.28 16.60
C LEU A 168 19.90 2.58 16.49
N LEU A 169 18.96 2.90 17.39
CA LEU A 169 17.57 2.41 17.38
C LEU A 169 16.80 2.70 16.08
N PRO A 170 16.91 3.87 15.40
CA PRO A 170 16.18 4.16 14.17
C PRO A 170 16.59 3.25 13.01
N LEU A 171 17.89 3.01 12.79
CA LEU A 171 18.39 2.18 11.69
C LEU A 171 18.08 0.68 11.88
N LEU A 172 18.24 0.17 13.10
CA LEU A 172 17.82 -1.19 13.46
C LEU A 172 16.29 -1.34 13.45
N SER A 173 15.53 -0.32 13.88
CA SER A 173 14.06 -0.37 13.85
C SER A 173 13.50 -0.37 12.43
N VAL A 174 14.13 0.29 11.45
CA VAL A 174 13.69 0.24 10.05
C VAL A 174 13.80 -1.18 9.46
N ALA A 175 14.77 -1.99 9.91
CA ALA A 175 14.93 -3.38 9.46
C ALA A 175 14.18 -4.40 10.34
N ILE A 176 14.16 -4.20 11.66
CA ILE A 176 13.59 -5.14 12.64
C ILE A 176 12.08 -4.95 12.81
N VAL A 177 11.55 -3.72 12.78
CA VAL A 177 10.12 -3.48 12.99
C VAL A 177 9.25 -4.14 11.91
N PRO A 178 9.62 -4.14 10.61
CA PRO A 178 8.90 -4.92 9.61
C PRO A 178 8.96 -6.41 9.96
N VAL A 179 10.15 -6.96 10.21
CA VAL A 179 10.34 -8.41 10.48
C VAL A 179 9.60 -8.88 11.73
N VAL A 180 9.59 -8.09 12.81
CA VAL A 180 8.85 -8.39 14.06
C VAL A 180 7.34 -8.17 13.90
N ARG A 181 6.90 -7.18 13.12
CA ARG A 181 5.46 -7.04 12.78
C ARG A 181 4.97 -8.17 11.88
N LEU A 182 5.84 -8.69 11.02
CA LEU A 182 5.59 -9.81 10.12
C LEU A 182 5.53 -11.15 10.87
N SER A 183 6.37 -11.33 11.90
CA SER A 183 6.36 -12.53 12.75
C SER A 183 5.19 -12.59 13.74
N ARG A 184 4.66 -11.43 14.17
CA ARG A 184 3.46 -11.34 15.02
C ARG A 184 2.15 -11.63 14.26
N LYS A 185 2.14 -11.51 12.94
CA LYS A 185 1.00 -11.85 12.09
C LYS A 185 1.06 -13.35 11.75
N GLY A 186 0.20 -14.14 12.38
CA GLY A 186 0.18 -15.60 12.20
C GLY A 186 0.05 -16.03 10.73
N ILE A 187 0.50 -17.25 10.41
CA ILE A 187 0.55 -17.81 9.05
C ILE A 187 -0.79 -17.66 8.29
N ALA A 188 -1.92 -17.65 8.99
CA ALA A 188 -3.25 -17.46 8.42
C ALA A 188 -3.47 -16.09 7.74
N SER A 189 -2.86 -15.00 8.23
CA SER A 189 -2.99 -13.68 7.57
C SER A 189 -2.20 -13.59 6.27
N TRP A 190 -1.16 -14.41 6.13
CA TRP A 190 -0.33 -14.44 4.92
C TRP A 190 -1.03 -15.10 3.73
N LYS A 191 -2.02 -15.97 3.98
CA LYS A 191 -2.86 -16.56 2.93
C LYS A 191 -3.85 -15.58 2.32
N ARG A 192 -4.14 -14.45 2.99
CA ARG A 192 -5.13 -13.44 2.55
C ARG A 192 -4.43 -12.12 2.27
N PHE A 193 -4.16 -11.85 1.00
CA PHE A 193 -3.39 -10.67 0.59
C PHE A 193 -4.08 -9.34 0.95
N GLU A 194 -5.40 -9.33 1.12
CA GLU A 194 -6.16 -8.17 1.62
C GLU A 194 -5.68 -7.67 2.99
N PHE A 195 -5.10 -8.53 3.84
CA PHE A 195 -4.56 -8.14 5.15
C PHE A 195 -3.04 -7.90 5.14
N TRP A 196 -2.40 -7.99 3.98
CA TRP A 196 -0.98 -7.72 3.87
C TRP A 196 -0.69 -6.24 4.15
N PRO A 197 0.46 -5.92 4.76
CA PRO A 197 0.92 -4.54 4.82
C PRO A 197 0.96 -3.93 3.42
N ALA A 198 0.43 -2.71 3.27
CA ALA A 198 0.33 -2.03 1.97
C ALA A 198 1.68 -1.96 1.24
N TRP A 199 2.79 -1.74 1.95
CA TRP A 199 4.12 -1.69 1.34
C TRP A 199 4.57 -3.02 0.72
N ILE A 200 4.16 -4.17 1.27
CA ILE A 200 4.43 -5.49 0.67
C ILE A 200 3.58 -5.67 -0.56
N PHE A 201 2.28 -5.40 -0.44
CA PHE A 201 1.33 -5.54 -1.54
C PHE A 201 1.69 -4.63 -2.72
N TYR A 202 2.16 -3.40 -2.47
CA TYR A 202 2.56 -2.47 -3.53
C TYR A 202 3.98 -2.68 -4.06
N ALA A 203 4.86 -3.43 -3.37
CA ALA A 203 6.25 -3.57 -3.76
C ALA A 203 6.46 -4.02 -5.23
N PRO A 204 5.69 -4.98 -5.78
CA PRO A 204 5.83 -5.36 -7.20
C PRO A 204 5.37 -4.29 -8.20
N VAL A 205 4.51 -3.36 -7.77
CA VAL A 205 3.92 -2.32 -8.62
C VAL A 205 4.78 -1.05 -8.65
N VAL A 206 5.53 -0.78 -7.58
CA VAL A 206 6.41 0.41 -7.46
C VAL A 206 7.36 0.57 -8.67
N PRO A 207 8.10 -0.46 -9.16
CA PRO A 207 8.96 -0.31 -10.33
C PRO A 207 8.19 0.14 -11.59
N TYR A 208 6.95 -0.32 -11.75
CA TYR A 208 6.11 0.08 -12.87
C TYR A 208 5.61 1.51 -12.75
N ILE A 209 5.22 1.95 -11.55
CA ILE A 209 4.86 3.35 -11.28
C ILE A 209 6.06 4.26 -11.55
N ILE A 210 7.27 3.88 -11.13
CA ILE A 210 8.51 4.62 -11.42
C ILE A 210 8.73 4.72 -12.92
N TYR A 211 8.66 3.61 -13.65
CA TYR A 211 8.80 3.58 -15.10
C TYR A 211 7.79 4.51 -15.80
N GLN A 212 6.51 4.44 -15.41
CA GLN A 212 5.45 5.28 -15.98
C GLN A 212 5.63 6.76 -15.60
N SER A 213 6.10 7.05 -14.39
CA SER A 213 6.41 8.40 -13.91
C SER A 213 7.52 9.04 -14.75
N LEU A 214 8.63 8.31 -14.97
CA LEU A 214 9.74 8.79 -15.79
C LEU A 214 9.29 9.10 -17.22
N ARG A 215 8.47 8.22 -17.81
CA ARG A 215 7.90 8.42 -19.16
C ARG A 215 6.91 9.59 -19.24
N SER A 216 6.42 10.09 -18.11
CA SER A 216 5.43 11.17 -18.04
C SER A 216 6.01 12.52 -17.59
N GLY A 217 7.33 12.59 -17.37
CA GLY A 217 8.01 13.80 -16.87
C GLY A 217 7.93 13.98 -15.34
N GLY A 218 7.69 12.89 -14.60
CA GLY A 218 7.60 12.87 -13.13
C GLY A 218 6.25 12.35 -12.61
N PHE A 219 6.21 11.94 -11.35
CA PHE A 219 5.00 11.41 -10.72
C PHE A 219 3.86 12.44 -10.70
N GLY A 220 4.17 13.72 -10.46
CA GLY A 220 3.18 14.79 -10.42
C GLY A 220 2.45 15.07 -11.74
N ALA A 221 2.84 14.40 -12.83
CA ALA A 221 2.04 14.36 -14.05
C ALA A 221 0.64 13.78 -13.82
N VAL A 222 0.47 12.84 -12.86
CA VAL A 222 -0.83 12.21 -12.59
C VAL A 222 -1.91 13.22 -12.20
N ALA A 223 -1.54 14.36 -11.62
CA ALA A 223 -2.50 15.41 -11.28
C ALA A 223 -3.29 15.93 -12.49
N ALA A 224 -2.68 15.90 -13.69
CA ALA A 224 -3.34 16.31 -14.93
C ALA A 224 -4.47 15.35 -15.34
N ALA A 225 -4.62 14.19 -14.70
CA ALA A 225 -5.76 13.31 -14.95
C ALA A 225 -7.08 13.92 -14.49
N ASN A 226 -7.10 14.76 -13.44
CA ASN A 226 -8.31 15.44 -12.97
C ASN A 226 -8.05 16.94 -12.72
N PRO A 227 -7.92 17.79 -13.76
CA PRO A 227 -7.64 19.23 -13.59
C PRO A 227 -8.65 20.01 -12.73
N SER A 228 -9.89 19.55 -12.56
CA SER A 228 -10.88 20.21 -11.69
C SER A 228 -10.69 19.96 -10.21
N ILE A 229 -9.92 18.93 -9.86
CA ILE A 229 -9.61 18.64 -8.46
C ILE A 229 -8.25 19.29 -8.15
N PRO A 230 -8.14 20.13 -7.10
CA PRO A 230 -6.86 20.67 -6.67
C PRO A 230 -5.79 19.58 -6.53
N GLY A 231 -4.66 19.78 -7.22
CA GLY A 231 -3.57 18.82 -7.27
C GLY A 231 -3.92 17.45 -7.89
N GLY A 232 -5.06 17.35 -8.60
CA GLY A 232 -5.65 16.13 -9.12
C GLY A 232 -6.17 15.16 -8.06
N GLY A 233 -6.21 15.57 -6.79
CA GLY A 233 -6.56 14.70 -5.68
C GLY A 233 -5.39 13.86 -5.17
N ILE A 234 -4.15 14.38 -5.19
CA ILE A 234 -2.96 13.66 -4.68
C ILE A 234 -2.88 13.71 -3.14
N VAL A 235 -3.11 14.88 -2.52
CA VAL A 235 -3.10 15.07 -1.07
C VAL A 235 -4.01 16.23 -0.68
N GLY A 236 -4.71 16.09 0.44
CA GLY A 236 -5.39 17.21 1.10
C GLY A 236 -6.58 17.77 0.32
N GLU A 237 -7.22 16.95 -0.50
CA GLU A 237 -8.40 17.33 -1.25
C GLU A 237 -9.59 17.62 -0.32
N SER A 238 -10.31 18.72 -0.60
CA SER A 238 -11.55 19.07 0.10
C SER A 238 -12.67 18.16 -0.38
N LYS A 239 -13.30 17.42 0.53
CA LYS A 239 -14.46 16.59 0.20
C LYS A 239 -15.63 17.43 -0.27
N PHE A 240 -15.85 18.57 0.38
CA PHE A 240 -16.92 19.47 0.01
C PHE A 240 -16.73 19.98 -1.42
N GLN A 241 -15.54 20.47 -1.76
CA GLN A 241 -15.27 20.98 -3.11
C GLN A 241 -15.53 19.92 -4.20
N ILE A 242 -15.09 18.67 -3.97
CA ILE A 242 -15.31 17.59 -4.95
C ILE A 242 -16.80 17.23 -5.02
N LEU A 243 -17.50 17.13 -3.88
CA LEU A 243 -18.94 16.85 -3.85
C LEU A 243 -19.74 17.95 -4.56
N SER A 244 -19.35 19.22 -4.42
CA SER A 244 -19.98 20.35 -5.12
C SER A 244 -19.83 20.32 -6.64
N LEU A 245 -18.92 19.51 -7.19
CA LEU A 245 -18.81 19.30 -8.64
C LEU A 245 -19.87 18.30 -9.16
N ILE A 246 -20.46 17.51 -8.28
CA ILE A 246 -21.44 16.47 -8.62
C ILE A 246 -22.81 17.13 -8.78
N PRO A 247 -23.61 16.75 -9.80
CA PRO A 247 -24.98 17.23 -9.94
C PRO A 247 -25.78 17.00 -8.66
N GLU A 248 -26.55 18.01 -8.25
CA GLU A 248 -27.31 18.00 -6.99
C GLU A 248 -28.24 16.78 -6.87
N HIS A 249 -28.92 16.39 -7.96
CA HIS A 249 -29.77 15.19 -8.01
C HIS A 249 -29.02 13.85 -7.87
N ARG A 250 -27.69 13.86 -7.83
CA ARG A 250 -26.81 12.69 -7.66
C ARG A 250 -25.91 12.79 -6.43
N SER A 251 -26.00 13.85 -5.63
CA SER A 251 -25.18 14.02 -4.44
C SER A 251 -26.07 14.15 -3.21
N LEU A 252 -25.67 13.53 -2.11
CA LEU A 252 -26.33 13.79 -0.82
C LEU A 252 -26.03 15.22 -0.37
N ARG A 253 -27.05 15.90 0.14
CA ARG A 253 -26.93 17.29 0.60
C ARG A 253 -25.85 17.39 1.67
N ALA A 254 -25.05 18.45 1.58
CA ALA A 254 -23.93 18.65 2.49
C ALA A 254 -23.73 20.13 2.83
N HIS A 255 -23.37 20.42 4.08
CA HIS A 255 -23.16 21.75 4.62
C HIS A 255 -21.76 21.88 5.22
N PHE A 256 -20.96 22.79 4.67
CA PHE A 256 -19.57 23.02 5.08
C PHE A 256 -19.49 23.96 6.27
N ILE A 257 -18.60 23.65 7.22
CA ILE A 257 -18.32 24.48 8.40
C ILE A 257 -16.81 24.68 8.49
N ALA A 258 -16.37 25.92 8.29
CA ALA A 258 -14.98 26.32 8.43
C ALA A 258 -14.51 26.24 9.89
N ALA A 259 -13.24 25.92 10.10
CA ALA A 259 -12.64 25.77 11.42
C ALA A 259 -12.65 27.07 12.25
N ASP A 260 -12.56 28.22 11.58
CA ASP A 260 -12.48 29.57 12.16
C ASP A 260 -13.84 30.28 12.26
N ALA A 261 -14.92 29.63 11.82
CA ALA A 261 -16.28 30.17 11.91
C ALA A 261 -16.91 29.96 13.30
N ASP A 262 -18.05 30.61 13.54
CA ASP A 262 -18.96 30.23 14.62
C ASP A 262 -19.64 28.89 14.27
N ARG A 263 -19.01 27.80 14.70
CA ARG A 263 -19.42 26.43 14.33
C ARG A 263 -20.77 26.07 14.93
N GLU A 264 -21.10 26.54 16.12
CA GLU A 264 -22.40 26.27 16.75
C GLU A 264 -23.52 26.97 15.97
N ASN A 265 -23.35 28.26 15.65
CA ASN A 265 -24.32 28.99 14.85
C ASN A 265 -24.45 28.43 13.42
N SER A 266 -23.36 27.93 12.83
CA SER A 266 -23.41 27.26 11.53
C SER A 266 -24.20 25.95 11.58
N ILE A 267 -24.12 25.18 12.67
CA ILE A 267 -24.97 23.99 12.88
C ILE A 267 -26.44 24.42 12.96
N ASP A 268 -26.74 25.46 13.74
CA ASP A 268 -28.11 25.97 13.88
C ASP A 268 -28.69 26.46 12.56
N THR A 269 -27.88 27.14 11.75
CA THR A 269 -28.26 27.58 10.41
C THR A 269 -28.57 26.38 9.50
N ALA A 270 -27.76 25.33 9.54
CA ALA A 270 -27.96 24.13 8.73
C ALA A 270 -29.24 23.36 9.14
N ILE A 271 -29.52 23.29 10.44
CA ILE A 271 -30.76 22.69 10.98
C ILE A 271 -31.98 23.54 10.57
N ALA A 272 -31.92 24.86 10.78
CA ALA A 272 -33.04 25.78 10.50
C ALA A 272 -33.40 25.83 9.01
N SER A 273 -32.39 25.75 8.13
CA SER A 273 -32.57 25.68 6.67
C SER A 273 -32.98 24.30 6.16
N LYS A 274 -33.12 23.30 7.04
CA LYS A 274 -33.40 21.89 6.68
C LYS A 274 -32.43 21.35 5.64
N ALA A 275 -31.14 21.67 5.77
CA ALA A 275 -30.09 21.18 4.88
C ALA A 275 -29.96 19.64 4.93
N PHE A 276 -30.41 19.00 6.01
CA PHE A 276 -30.42 17.56 6.23
C PHE A 276 -31.53 17.18 7.23
N ASP A 277 -31.82 15.89 7.32
CA ASP A 277 -32.66 15.29 8.37
C ASP A 277 -31.78 14.45 9.32
N PHE A 278 -32.25 14.21 10.55
CA PHE A 278 -31.57 13.32 11.48
C PHE A 278 -31.89 11.83 11.20
N PRO A 279 -30.93 10.92 11.37
CA PRO A 279 -29.54 11.19 11.75
C PRO A 279 -28.74 11.82 10.60
N ALA A 280 -27.63 12.50 10.90
CA ALA A 280 -26.75 13.08 9.90
C ALA A 280 -25.29 12.64 10.13
N ILE A 281 -24.50 12.66 9.06
CA ILE A 281 -23.07 12.33 9.11
C ILE A 281 -22.28 13.61 9.34
N MET A 282 -21.34 13.59 10.30
CA MET A 282 -20.27 14.58 10.37
C MET A 282 -18.92 13.95 10.09
N LYS A 283 -18.11 14.62 9.25
CA LYS A 283 -16.77 14.19 8.88
C LYS A 283 -15.84 15.38 8.65
N PRO A 284 -14.53 15.25 8.89
CA PRO A 284 -13.60 16.31 8.54
C PRO A 284 -13.45 16.41 7.02
N ASP A 285 -13.37 17.64 6.52
CA ASP A 285 -13.31 17.91 5.08
C ASP A 285 -12.06 17.28 4.44
N ALA A 286 -10.90 17.52 5.03
CA ALA A 286 -9.61 16.96 4.60
C ALA A 286 -9.16 15.77 5.48
N SER A 287 -9.93 14.68 5.47
CA SER A 287 -9.60 13.41 6.16
C SER A 287 -9.40 12.24 5.18
N GLN A 288 -8.69 11.20 5.63
CA GLN A 288 -8.51 9.95 4.88
C GLN A 288 -8.94 8.74 5.71
N ARG A 289 -9.34 7.66 5.04
CA ARG A 289 -9.67 6.36 5.66
C ARG A 289 -10.84 6.42 6.65
N GLY A 290 -11.81 7.30 6.42
CA GLY A 290 -12.98 7.44 7.29
C GLY A 290 -12.65 7.90 8.72
N ALA A 291 -11.49 8.51 8.94
CA ALA A 291 -11.10 9.00 10.26
C ALA A 291 -12.09 10.05 10.76
N SER A 292 -12.53 9.90 12.02
CA SER A 292 -13.47 10.82 12.70
C SER A 292 -14.83 10.99 11.99
N VAL A 293 -15.28 10.02 11.19
CA VAL A 293 -16.66 10.00 10.67
C VAL A 293 -17.60 9.53 11.79
N ARG A 294 -18.67 10.28 12.06
CA ARG A 294 -19.69 9.97 13.07
C ARG A 294 -21.09 10.10 12.51
N ILE A 295 -22.02 9.28 13.01
CA ILE A 295 -23.45 9.36 12.69
C ILE A 295 -24.16 9.93 13.91
N LEU A 296 -24.62 11.18 13.80
CA LEU A 296 -25.13 11.98 14.90
C LEU A 296 -26.65 12.05 14.84
N GLN A 297 -27.30 11.82 15.98
CA GLN A 297 -28.74 11.67 16.13
C GLN A 297 -29.44 12.99 16.48
N ASN A 298 -28.70 13.96 17.01
CA ASN A 298 -29.24 15.24 17.46
C ASN A 298 -28.18 16.35 17.42
N ARG A 299 -28.63 17.57 17.71
CA ARG A 299 -27.81 18.78 17.75
C ARG A 299 -26.70 18.70 18.79
N GLU A 300 -27.00 18.20 19.99
CA GLU A 300 -26.04 18.13 21.10
C GLU A 300 -24.80 17.32 20.71
N GLN A 301 -25.02 16.19 20.04
CA GLN A 301 -23.93 15.36 19.51
C GLN A 301 -23.10 16.06 18.43
N MET A 302 -23.69 16.95 17.61
CA MET A 302 -22.94 17.77 16.64
C MET A 302 -22.06 18.81 17.31
N ILE A 303 -22.55 19.44 18.38
CA ILE A 303 -21.80 20.41 19.17
C ILE A 303 -20.59 19.72 19.84
N ASP A 304 -20.78 18.55 20.43
CA ASP A 304 -19.70 17.77 21.04
C ASP A 304 -18.66 17.33 19.99
N TYR A 305 -19.11 16.99 18.79
CA TYR A 305 -18.25 16.64 17.68
C TYR A 305 -17.32 17.79 17.27
N VAL A 306 -17.86 18.99 17.06
CA VAL A 306 -17.05 20.16 16.64
C VAL A 306 -16.09 20.64 17.73
N LYS A 307 -16.45 20.47 19.02
CA LYS A 307 -15.55 20.78 20.15
C LYS A 307 -14.31 19.88 20.20
N THR A 308 -14.44 18.65 19.72
CA THR A 308 -13.38 17.62 19.78
C THR A 308 -12.69 17.36 18.45
N THR A 309 -13.19 17.93 17.35
CA THR A 309 -12.66 17.74 16.00
C THR A 309 -12.08 19.05 15.44
N PRO A 310 -10.75 19.18 15.35
CA PRO A 310 -10.10 20.35 14.78
C PRO A 310 -10.26 20.40 13.26
N GLY A 311 -10.19 21.60 12.69
CA GLY A 311 -10.24 21.83 11.24
C GLY A 311 -11.66 21.89 10.67
N ASP A 312 -11.72 22.04 9.34
CA ASP A 312 -12.96 22.15 8.58
C ASP A 312 -13.75 20.85 8.62
N VAL A 313 -15.08 20.95 8.76
CA VAL A 313 -15.97 19.79 8.82
C VAL A 313 -17.14 19.94 7.87
N LEU A 314 -17.70 18.78 7.51
CA LEU A 314 -18.85 18.66 6.65
C LEU A 314 -19.96 17.95 7.41
N ILE A 315 -21.14 18.55 7.44
CA ILE A 315 -22.39 17.85 7.75
C ILE A 315 -22.93 17.30 6.43
N GLN A 316 -23.33 16.03 6.39
CA GLN A 316 -23.89 15.40 5.21
C GLN A 316 -25.13 14.59 5.59
N GLU A 317 -26.14 14.64 4.72
CA GLU A 317 -27.34 13.82 4.82
C GLU A 317 -27.00 12.33 4.92
N TYR A 318 -27.72 11.61 5.79
CA TYR A 318 -27.52 10.18 5.97
C TYR A 318 -28.46 9.39 5.06
N HIS A 319 -27.88 8.56 4.19
CA HIS A 319 -28.65 7.59 3.40
C HIS A 319 -28.53 6.20 4.02
N ALA A 320 -29.65 5.63 4.50
CA ALA A 320 -29.66 4.40 5.28
C ALA A 320 -29.15 3.16 4.51
N GLY A 321 -29.34 3.11 3.19
CA GLY A 321 -28.97 1.97 2.35
C GLY A 321 -30.23 1.24 1.87
N PRO A 322 -30.21 -0.09 1.61
CA PRO A 322 -29.26 -1.05 2.15
C PRO A 322 -27.90 -1.15 1.44
N GLY A 323 -27.76 -0.63 0.22
CA GLY A 323 -26.56 -0.82 -0.59
C GLY A 323 -25.52 0.30 -0.46
N GLU A 324 -24.23 -0.07 -0.39
CA GLU A 324 -23.11 0.84 -0.67
C GLU A 324 -22.13 0.17 -1.65
N VAL A 325 -21.81 0.84 -2.76
CA VAL A 325 -20.78 0.38 -3.71
C VAL A 325 -19.81 1.50 -4.05
N GLY A 326 -18.57 1.13 -4.35
CA GLY A 326 -17.57 2.02 -4.96
C GLY A 326 -17.48 1.77 -6.45
N ILE A 327 -17.93 2.72 -7.28
CA ILE A 327 -17.83 2.68 -8.74
C ILE A 327 -16.55 3.38 -9.17
N PHE A 328 -15.63 2.64 -9.78
CA PHE A 328 -14.41 3.20 -10.34
C PHE A 328 -14.65 3.59 -11.80
N TYR A 329 -14.52 4.87 -12.11
CA TYR A 329 -14.78 5.44 -13.44
C TYR A 329 -13.49 5.86 -14.13
N ILE A 330 -13.41 5.59 -15.44
CA ILE A 330 -12.28 5.98 -16.28
C ILE A 330 -12.80 6.52 -17.62
N ARG A 331 -12.30 7.68 -18.02
CA ARG A 331 -12.52 8.25 -19.36
C ARG A 331 -11.20 8.62 -20.01
N ASP A 332 -11.02 8.16 -21.24
CA ASP A 332 -9.92 8.60 -22.07
C ASP A 332 -10.21 10.04 -22.53
N PRO A 333 -9.28 11.00 -22.35
CA PRO A 333 -9.52 12.37 -22.78
C PRO A 333 -9.87 12.53 -24.25
N ASP A 334 -9.37 11.63 -25.11
CA ASP A 334 -9.62 11.62 -26.56
C ASP A 334 -10.98 11.03 -26.94
N HIS A 335 -11.77 10.56 -25.97
CA HIS A 335 -13.10 10.01 -26.19
C HIS A 335 -14.17 10.83 -25.44
N GLU A 336 -15.36 10.89 -26.03
CA GLU A 336 -16.47 11.65 -25.46
C GLU A 336 -17.11 10.96 -24.26
N SER A 337 -17.04 9.64 -24.20
CA SER A 337 -17.59 8.80 -23.13
C SER A 337 -16.51 8.02 -22.40
N GLY A 338 -16.75 7.78 -21.11
CA GLY A 338 -15.98 6.91 -20.25
C GLY A 338 -16.68 5.58 -20.00
N SER A 339 -16.09 4.81 -19.09
CA SER A 339 -16.62 3.51 -18.68
C SER A 339 -16.40 3.26 -17.19
N ILE A 340 -17.21 2.35 -16.66
CA ILE A 340 -17.01 1.80 -15.32
C ILE A 340 -15.90 0.75 -15.42
N PHE A 341 -14.76 1.03 -14.79
CA PHE A 341 -13.61 0.15 -14.72
C PHE A 341 -13.83 -1.01 -13.74
N SER A 342 -14.50 -0.75 -12.62
CA SER A 342 -14.87 -1.76 -11.63
C SER A 342 -15.98 -1.25 -10.71
N ILE A 343 -16.66 -2.19 -10.05
CA ILE A 343 -17.59 -1.89 -8.95
C ILE A 343 -17.17 -2.73 -7.74
N THR A 344 -17.01 -2.07 -6.60
CA THR A 344 -16.69 -2.70 -5.31
C THR A 344 -17.95 -2.74 -4.44
N GLY A 345 -18.44 -3.92 -4.10
CA GLY A 345 -19.46 -4.08 -3.07
C GLY A 345 -18.86 -3.91 -1.67
N LYS A 346 -19.67 -3.42 -0.73
CA LYS A 346 -19.27 -3.23 0.67
C LYS A 346 -20.22 -3.93 1.61
N ILE A 347 -19.70 -4.83 2.45
CA ILE A 347 -20.44 -5.45 3.54
C ILE A 347 -19.88 -4.93 4.86
N PHE A 348 -20.69 -4.18 5.60
CA PHE A 348 -20.31 -3.62 6.90
C PHE A 348 -20.11 -4.74 7.92
N PRO A 349 -19.11 -4.62 8.81
CA PRO A 349 -18.79 -5.69 9.72
C PRO A 349 -19.91 -5.83 10.77
N SER A 350 -20.40 -7.06 10.95
CA SER A 350 -21.36 -7.43 11.98
C SER A 350 -21.09 -8.84 12.48
N ILE A 351 -21.45 -9.13 13.73
CA ILE A 351 -21.31 -10.44 14.36
C ILE A 351 -22.59 -10.85 15.07
N GLN A 352 -22.98 -12.12 14.96
CA GLN A 352 -24.16 -12.64 15.66
C GLN A 352 -23.76 -13.13 17.05
N GLY A 353 -24.54 -12.75 18.07
CA GLY A 353 -24.39 -13.26 19.42
C GLY A 353 -24.76 -14.74 19.51
N ASP A 354 -24.02 -15.49 20.33
CA ASP A 354 -24.31 -16.89 20.67
C ASP A 354 -24.84 -17.06 22.10
N GLY A 355 -25.00 -15.96 22.85
CA GLY A 355 -25.43 -15.95 24.25
C GLY A 355 -24.43 -16.54 25.24
N GLN A 356 -23.22 -16.91 24.80
CA GLN A 356 -22.22 -17.59 25.63
C GLN A 356 -20.88 -16.85 25.66
N LYS A 357 -20.39 -16.41 24.49
CA LYS A 357 -19.10 -15.75 24.33
C LYS A 357 -19.23 -14.24 24.47
N THR A 358 -18.21 -13.65 25.07
CA THR A 358 -18.07 -12.19 25.08
C THR A 358 -17.85 -11.66 23.65
N LEU A 359 -18.17 -10.38 23.43
CA LEU A 359 -17.90 -9.70 22.17
C LEU A 359 -16.43 -9.83 21.75
N ARG A 360 -15.51 -9.78 22.73
CA ARG A 360 -14.08 -10.02 22.53
C ARG A 360 -13.81 -11.40 21.94
N GLU A 361 -14.32 -12.46 22.56
CA GLU A 361 -14.10 -13.85 22.12
C GLU A 361 -14.74 -14.11 20.75
N LEU A 362 -15.91 -13.54 20.50
CA LEU A 362 -16.57 -13.60 19.19
C LEU A 362 -15.68 -12.96 18.10
N ILE A 363 -15.12 -11.76 18.34
CA ILE A 363 -14.21 -11.09 17.40
C ILE A 363 -12.92 -11.91 17.18
N GLU A 364 -12.33 -12.48 18.24
CA GLU A 364 -11.07 -13.24 18.15
C GLU A 364 -11.22 -14.58 17.44
N SER A 365 -12.39 -15.21 17.57
CA SER A 365 -12.70 -16.48 16.92
C SER A 365 -13.27 -16.31 15.50
N HIS A 366 -13.78 -15.13 15.15
CA HIS A 366 -14.32 -14.86 13.82
C HIS A 366 -13.26 -15.01 12.72
N GLU A 367 -13.61 -15.70 11.64
CA GLU A 367 -12.70 -16.07 10.55
C GLU A 367 -11.95 -14.87 9.96
N ARG A 368 -12.70 -13.76 9.76
CA ARG A 368 -12.22 -12.48 9.23
C ARG A 368 -11.77 -11.48 10.31
N TYR A 369 -12.66 -11.08 11.22
CA TYR A 369 -12.45 -9.93 12.12
C TYR A 369 -11.26 -10.08 13.06
N ARG A 370 -10.83 -11.32 13.37
CA ARG A 370 -9.61 -11.57 14.15
C ARG A 370 -8.35 -10.89 13.59
N PHE A 371 -8.28 -10.67 12.27
CA PHE A 371 -7.15 -9.99 11.62
C PHE A 371 -7.15 -8.46 11.80
N GLN A 372 -8.29 -7.89 12.22
CA GLN A 372 -8.46 -6.47 12.50
C GLN A 372 -8.93 -6.21 13.94
N LYS A 373 -8.76 -7.20 14.85
CA LYS A 373 -9.31 -7.16 16.21
C LYS A 373 -8.92 -5.91 17.01
N SER A 374 -7.73 -5.35 16.79
CA SER A 374 -7.30 -4.13 17.47
C SER A 374 -8.20 -2.93 17.16
N VAL A 375 -8.74 -2.84 15.93
CA VAL A 375 -9.66 -1.77 15.53
C VAL A 375 -10.99 -1.92 16.27
N PHE A 376 -11.53 -3.13 16.31
CA PHE A 376 -12.77 -3.41 17.03
C PHE A 376 -12.60 -3.28 18.55
N PHE A 377 -11.45 -3.67 19.10
CA PHE A 377 -11.17 -3.55 20.53
C PHE A 377 -11.14 -2.11 20.98
N GLU A 378 -10.53 -1.23 20.19
CA GLU A 378 -10.55 0.20 20.47
C GLU A 378 -11.98 0.77 20.37
N ARG A 379 -12.70 0.43 19.31
CA ARG A 379 -14.08 0.90 19.07
C ARG A 379 -15.05 0.46 20.17
N PHE A 380 -14.91 -0.77 20.68
CA PHE A 380 -15.82 -1.37 21.66
C PHE A 380 -15.21 -1.53 23.04
N LYS A 381 -14.16 -0.78 23.39
CA LYS A 381 -13.38 -0.95 24.63
C LYS A 381 -14.26 -1.13 25.89
N ASP A 382 -15.35 -0.36 25.98
CA ASP A 382 -16.27 -0.35 27.14
C ASP A 382 -17.30 -1.50 27.12
N ARG A 383 -17.39 -2.24 26.00
CA ARG A 383 -18.38 -3.31 25.77
C ARG A 383 -17.75 -4.66 25.43
N LEU A 384 -16.43 -4.77 25.38
CA LEU A 384 -15.73 -6.00 24.97
C LEU A 384 -16.09 -7.24 25.81
N HIS A 385 -16.39 -7.03 27.09
CA HIS A 385 -16.74 -8.11 28.03
C HIS A 385 -18.24 -8.41 28.08
N THR A 386 -19.07 -7.71 27.32
CA THR A 386 -20.51 -8.02 27.21
C THR A 386 -20.71 -9.29 26.40
N VAL A 387 -21.65 -10.13 26.82
CA VAL A 387 -22.08 -11.33 26.08
C VAL A 387 -23.33 -10.95 25.27
N PRO A 388 -23.24 -10.84 23.93
CA PRO A 388 -24.41 -10.54 23.12
C PRO A 388 -25.39 -11.70 23.15
N GLU A 389 -26.68 -11.39 23.27
CA GLU A 389 -27.76 -12.38 23.28
C GLU A 389 -27.76 -13.24 22.01
N ASN A 390 -28.19 -14.50 22.17
CA ASN A 390 -28.22 -15.45 21.07
C ASN A 390 -29.12 -14.96 19.94
N GLY A 391 -28.60 -14.93 18.71
CA GLY A 391 -29.34 -14.51 17.52
C GLY A 391 -29.32 -13.00 17.26
N ILE A 392 -28.90 -12.17 18.22
CA ILE A 392 -28.83 -10.72 18.04
C ILE A 392 -27.59 -10.33 17.26
N THR A 393 -27.78 -9.56 16.18
CA THR A 393 -26.69 -9.04 15.35
C THR A 393 -26.11 -7.77 15.97
N VAL A 394 -24.83 -7.82 16.33
CA VAL A 394 -24.05 -6.66 16.76
C VAL A 394 -23.33 -6.07 15.55
N SER A 395 -23.66 -4.84 15.17
CA SER A 395 -22.88 -4.09 14.18
C SER A 395 -21.52 -3.71 14.77
N LEU A 396 -20.44 -4.06 14.08
CA LEU A 396 -19.06 -3.78 14.48
C LEU A 396 -18.50 -2.51 13.83
N GLY A 397 -19.27 -1.84 12.97
CA GLY A 397 -18.88 -0.60 12.29
C GLY A 397 -19.85 -0.26 11.17
N ARG A 398 -19.94 1.03 10.84
CA ARG A 398 -20.87 1.54 9.81
C ARG A 398 -20.18 2.27 8.65
N VAL A 399 -18.86 2.36 8.69
CA VAL A 399 -18.05 3.06 7.68
C VAL A 399 -17.56 2.11 6.59
N GLY A 400 -17.75 2.49 5.33
CA GLY A 400 -17.41 1.70 4.14
C GLY A 400 -15.92 1.63 3.82
N ASN A 401 -15.07 1.29 4.80
CA ASN A 401 -13.62 1.22 4.67
C ASN A 401 -13.05 -0.13 5.12
N HIS A 402 -12.23 -0.75 4.26
CA HIS A 402 -11.57 -2.03 4.53
C HIS A 402 -10.75 -2.06 5.83
N CYS A 403 -10.03 -0.98 6.17
CA CYS A 403 -9.24 -0.97 7.42
C CYS A 403 -10.10 -0.79 8.69
N GLN A 404 -11.40 -0.56 8.53
CA GLN A 404 -12.39 -0.44 9.61
C GLN A 404 -13.26 -1.69 9.77
N GLY A 405 -12.98 -2.76 9.02
CA GLY A 405 -13.67 -4.05 9.11
C GLY A 405 -14.49 -4.44 7.88
N THR A 406 -14.81 -3.47 7.03
CA THR A 406 -15.70 -3.67 5.89
C THR A 406 -15.09 -4.64 4.87
N LEU A 407 -15.89 -5.63 4.46
CA LEU A 407 -15.51 -6.55 3.39
C LEU A 407 -15.74 -5.85 2.04
N PHE A 408 -14.70 -5.86 1.21
CA PHE A 408 -14.77 -5.43 -0.19
C PHE A 408 -14.79 -6.66 -1.08
N TYR A 409 -15.66 -6.64 -2.08
CA TYR A 409 -15.82 -7.73 -3.03
C TYR A 409 -16.22 -7.18 -4.40
N ASP A 410 -15.99 -7.97 -5.45
CA ASP A 410 -16.27 -7.58 -6.81
C ASP A 410 -17.76 -7.62 -7.09
N ARG A 411 -18.25 -6.54 -7.71
CA ARG A 411 -19.63 -6.40 -8.18
C ARG A 411 -19.68 -6.03 -9.65
N SER A 412 -18.81 -6.61 -10.46
CA SER A 412 -18.82 -6.39 -11.92
C SER A 412 -20.15 -6.83 -12.55
N ASP A 413 -20.94 -7.69 -11.88
CA ASP A 413 -22.30 -8.08 -12.24
C ASP A 413 -23.32 -6.93 -12.22
N LEU A 414 -22.99 -5.80 -11.56
CA LEU A 414 -23.81 -4.59 -11.55
C LEU A 414 -23.59 -3.69 -12.78
N ILE A 415 -22.52 -3.92 -13.55
CA ILE A 415 -22.18 -3.08 -14.70
C ILE A 415 -23.14 -3.36 -15.85
N THR A 416 -23.90 -2.33 -16.23
CA THR A 416 -24.80 -2.32 -17.38
C THR A 416 -24.51 -1.10 -18.27
N PRO A 417 -24.96 -1.10 -19.55
CA PRO A 417 -24.90 0.08 -20.40
C PRO A 417 -25.59 1.31 -19.76
N GLU A 418 -26.76 1.11 -19.15
CA GLU A 418 -27.57 2.18 -18.56
C GLU A 418 -26.87 2.82 -17.35
N LEU A 419 -26.33 2.00 -16.45
CA LEU A 419 -25.53 2.49 -15.31
C LEU A 419 -24.27 3.20 -15.81
N THR A 420 -23.59 2.65 -16.82
CA THR A 420 -22.39 3.27 -17.39
C THR A 420 -22.71 4.64 -17.99
N MET A 421 -23.81 4.78 -18.72
CA MET A 421 -24.26 6.06 -19.28
C MET A 421 -24.61 7.06 -18.18
N ALA A 422 -25.31 6.64 -17.13
CA ALA A 422 -25.67 7.52 -16.01
C ALA A 422 -24.44 8.03 -15.25
N VAL A 423 -23.49 7.14 -14.94
CA VAL A 423 -22.21 7.50 -14.28
C VAL A 423 -21.35 8.37 -15.19
N ASP A 424 -21.29 8.08 -16.49
CA ASP A 424 -20.55 8.89 -17.45
C ASP A 424 -21.14 10.31 -17.57
N ALA A 425 -22.45 10.43 -17.70
CA ALA A 425 -23.13 11.73 -17.75
C ALA A 425 -22.83 12.56 -16.49
N MET A 426 -22.88 11.93 -15.32
CA MET A 426 -22.50 12.56 -14.04
C MET A 426 -21.03 12.98 -14.04
N ALA A 427 -20.10 12.08 -14.36
CA ALA A 427 -18.67 12.37 -14.34
C ALA A 427 -18.25 13.44 -15.37
N ARG A 428 -18.90 13.51 -16.53
CA ARG A 428 -18.65 14.56 -17.53
C ARG A 428 -19.12 15.94 -17.08
N SER A 429 -20.17 16.02 -16.26
CA SER A 429 -20.63 17.29 -15.69
C SER A 429 -19.60 17.88 -14.71
N MET A 430 -18.79 17.02 -14.07
CA MET A 430 -17.60 17.42 -13.33
C MET A 430 -16.49 17.79 -14.33
N ASN A 431 -16.56 18.98 -14.94
CA ASN A 431 -15.65 19.42 -15.99
C ASN A 431 -14.19 19.08 -15.62
N GLY A 432 -13.48 18.32 -16.45
CA GLY A 432 -12.11 17.92 -16.15
C GLY A 432 -11.94 16.72 -15.21
N PHE A 433 -12.98 15.96 -14.90
CA PHE A 433 -12.86 14.66 -14.21
C PHE A 433 -12.77 13.52 -15.24
N TYR A 434 -11.72 12.69 -15.11
CA TYR A 434 -11.47 11.57 -16.03
C TYR A 434 -11.15 10.25 -15.32
N PHE A 435 -10.77 10.29 -14.05
CA PHE A 435 -10.29 9.10 -13.35
C PHE A 435 -10.61 9.20 -11.87
N GLY A 436 -11.37 8.27 -11.31
CA GLY A 436 -11.61 8.26 -9.88
C GLY A 436 -12.64 7.24 -9.43
N ARG A 437 -12.95 7.27 -8.14
CA ARG A 437 -13.96 6.39 -7.53
C ARG A 437 -15.07 7.21 -6.91
N PHE A 438 -16.31 6.86 -7.26
CA PHE A 438 -17.52 7.33 -6.59
C PHE A 438 -17.99 6.27 -5.61
N ASP A 439 -18.03 6.61 -4.33
CA ASP A 439 -18.73 5.81 -3.34
C ASP A 439 -20.19 6.27 -3.31
N ILE A 440 -21.11 5.34 -3.61
CA ILE A 440 -22.54 5.62 -3.77
C ILE A 440 -23.39 4.78 -2.82
N ARG A 441 -24.53 5.34 -2.42
CA ARG A 441 -25.61 4.67 -1.71
C ARG A 441 -26.81 4.50 -2.62
N PHE A 442 -27.53 3.39 -2.47
CA PHE A 442 -28.71 3.04 -3.26
C PHE A 442 -29.62 2.09 -2.49
N GLU A 443 -30.90 2.02 -2.90
CA GLU A 443 -31.88 1.12 -2.29
C GLU A 443 -32.07 -0.20 -3.04
N SER A 444 -32.10 -0.13 -4.38
CA SER A 444 -32.37 -1.27 -5.26
C SER A 444 -31.23 -1.50 -6.23
N GLU A 445 -30.72 -2.73 -6.30
CA GLU A 445 -29.75 -3.12 -7.33
C GLU A 445 -30.34 -3.02 -8.74
N GLN A 446 -31.64 -3.28 -8.91
CA GLN A 446 -32.31 -3.14 -10.19
C GLN A 446 -32.36 -1.68 -10.63
N ALA A 447 -32.72 -0.75 -9.73
CA ALA A 447 -32.71 0.69 -10.01
C ALA A 447 -31.28 1.17 -10.33
N LEU A 448 -30.29 0.72 -9.54
CA LEU A 448 -28.89 1.02 -9.80
C LEU A 448 -28.44 0.52 -11.18
N LYS A 449 -28.75 -0.73 -11.54
CA LYS A 449 -28.48 -1.28 -12.89
C LYS A 449 -29.18 -0.48 -14.00
N ALA A 450 -30.32 0.12 -13.73
CA ALA A 450 -31.01 1.01 -14.67
C ALA A 450 -30.41 2.44 -14.71
N GLY A 451 -29.36 2.72 -13.93
CA GLY A 451 -28.76 4.05 -13.79
C GLY A 451 -29.58 5.03 -12.94
N GLN A 452 -30.51 4.52 -12.14
CA GLN A 452 -31.49 5.28 -11.36
C GLN A 452 -31.20 5.17 -9.85
N ASP A 453 -31.77 6.09 -9.06
CA ASP A 453 -31.87 6.06 -7.60
C ASP A 453 -30.57 5.69 -6.85
N PHE A 454 -29.48 6.35 -7.25
CA PHE A 454 -28.21 6.29 -6.53
C PHE A 454 -27.68 7.69 -6.24
N TYR A 455 -27.02 7.82 -5.09
CA TYR A 455 -26.50 9.07 -4.57
C TYR A 455 -25.04 8.92 -4.16
N VAL A 456 -24.20 9.83 -4.63
CA VAL A 456 -22.78 9.89 -4.31
C VAL A 456 -22.59 10.47 -2.91
N VAL A 457 -21.89 9.72 -2.06
CA VAL A 457 -21.53 10.12 -0.69
C VAL A 457 -20.10 10.61 -0.59
N GLU A 458 -19.23 10.12 -1.46
CA GLU A 458 -17.82 10.50 -1.56
C GLU A 458 -17.32 10.28 -2.99
N ALA A 459 -16.46 11.18 -3.46
CA ALA A 459 -15.75 11.03 -4.72
C ALA A 459 -14.25 11.24 -4.47
N ASN A 460 -13.44 10.37 -5.06
CA ASN A 460 -11.99 10.34 -4.86
C ASN A 460 -11.28 10.53 -6.20
N GLY A 461 -10.24 11.37 -6.23
CA GLY A 461 -9.44 11.65 -7.42
C GLY A 461 -8.37 10.58 -7.72
N VAL A 462 -7.18 11.01 -8.14
CA VAL A 462 -6.12 10.12 -8.65
C VAL A 462 -5.52 9.16 -7.62
N THR A 463 -5.75 9.38 -6.33
CA THR A 463 -5.37 8.47 -5.25
C THR A 463 -6.38 7.35 -5.00
N SER A 464 -7.52 7.36 -5.68
CA SER A 464 -8.50 6.28 -5.55
C SER A 464 -7.92 4.96 -6.06
N GLU A 465 -8.25 3.87 -5.38
CA GLU A 465 -7.92 2.51 -5.78
C GLU A 465 -9.19 1.73 -6.14
N SER A 466 -9.08 0.87 -7.16
CA SER A 466 -10.09 -0.10 -7.55
C SER A 466 -10.17 -1.18 -6.47
N THR A 467 -10.96 -0.91 -5.43
CA THR A 467 -10.97 -1.68 -4.18
C THR A 467 -11.57 -3.08 -4.29
N ASN A 468 -12.23 -3.42 -5.41
CA ASN A 468 -12.67 -4.78 -5.73
C ASN A 468 -11.49 -5.76 -5.82
N LEU A 469 -10.27 -5.26 -6.04
CA LEU A 469 -9.07 -6.11 -6.03
C LEU A 469 -8.83 -6.81 -4.68
N TYR A 470 -9.46 -6.34 -3.60
CA TYR A 470 -9.41 -6.94 -2.27
C TYR A 470 -10.44 -8.07 -2.07
N ASP A 471 -11.21 -8.43 -3.11
CA ASP A 471 -12.14 -9.55 -3.04
C ASP A 471 -11.42 -10.84 -2.58
N PRO A 472 -11.87 -11.49 -1.48
CA PRO A 472 -11.27 -12.73 -0.99
C PRO A 472 -11.29 -13.90 -1.98
N SER A 473 -12.17 -13.86 -2.99
CA SER A 473 -12.26 -14.87 -4.06
C SER A 473 -11.21 -14.67 -5.16
N PHE A 474 -10.57 -13.50 -5.24
CA PHE A 474 -9.55 -13.23 -6.26
C PHE A 474 -8.23 -13.90 -5.92
N SER A 475 -7.52 -14.32 -6.96
CA SER A 475 -6.10 -14.66 -6.86
C SER A 475 -5.24 -13.39 -6.83
N LEU A 476 -4.04 -13.51 -6.26
CA LEU A 476 -3.07 -12.42 -6.23
C LEU A 476 -2.74 -11.88 -7.64
N LEU A 477 -2.72 -12.75 -8.66
CA LEU A 477 -2.50 -12.35 -10.05
C LEU A 477 -3.65 -11.51 -10.62
N GLN A 478 -4.91 -11.84 -10.27
CA GLN A 478 -6.07 -11.05 -10.66
C GLN A 478 -6.03 -9.66 -10.01
N ALA A 479 -5.74 -9.60 -8.70
CA ALA A 479 -5.62 -8.34 -7.97
C ALA A 479 -4.53 -7.43 -8.59
N TYR A 480 -3.35 -7.98 -8.88
CA TYR A 480 -2.30 -7.22 -9.59
C TYR A 480 -2.71 -6.81 -11.00
N SER A 481 -3.37 -7.68 -11.77
CA SER A 481 -3.84 -7.33 -13.12
C SER A 481 -4.72 -6.09 -13.11
N ILE A 482 -5.65 -5.98 -12.15
CA ILE A 482 -6.48 -4.79 -11.94
C ILE A 482 -5.62 -3.57 -11.60
N LEU A 483 -4.72 -3.72 -10.62
CA LEU A 483 -3.86 -2.62 -10.15
C LEU A 483 -2.95 -2.08 -11.26
N PHE A 484 -2.28 -2.95 -12.04
CA PHE A 484 -1.46 -2.54 -13.18
C PHE A 484 -2.28 -1.86 -14.28
N LYS A 485 -3.50 -2.37 -14.59
CA LYS A 485 -4.41 -1.74 -15.57
C LYS A 485 -4.83 -0.34 -15.12
N GLN A 486 -5.20 -0.17 -13.85
CA GLN A 486 -5.56 1.11 -13.25
C GLN A 486 -4.41 2.12 -13.38
N TRP A 487 -3.20 1.77 -12.93
CA TRP A 487 -2.03 2.64 -13.03
C TRP A 487 -1.67 2.99 -14.48
N LYS A 488 -1.79 2.02 -15.40
CA LYS A 488 -1.59 2.26 -16.83
C LYS A 488 -2.58 3.31 -17.36
N ALA A 489 -3.86 3.19 -16.99
CA ALA A 489 -4.91 4.13 -17.40
C ALA A 489 -4.61 5.54 -16.86
N LEU A 490 -4.35 5.67 -15.56
CA LEU A 490 -4.02 6.95 -14.92
C LEU A 490 -2.90 7.70 -15.63
N PHE A 491 -1.74 7.05 -15.83
CA PHE A 491 -0.60 7.68 -16.51
C PHE A 491 -0.85 7.94 -18.01
N THR A 492 -1.75 7.19 -18.64
CA THR A 492 -2.12 7.42 -20.05
C THR A 492 -2.99 8.67 -20.17
N ILE A 493 -4.03 8.78 -19.34
CA ILE A 493 -4.91 9.95 -19.24
C ILE A 493 -4.09 11.19 -18.89
N ALA A 494 -3.25 11.11 -17.86
CA ALA A 494 -2.36 12.19 -17.45
C ALA A 494 -1.48 12.71 -18.59
N ARG A 495 -0.84 11.81 -19.36
CA ARG A 495 -0.01 12.22 -20.51
C ARG A 495 -0.82 12.87 -21.62
N LYS A 496 -2.01 12.35 -21.92
CA LYS A 496 -2.91 12.94 -22.92
C LYS A 496 -3.34 14.34 -22.51
N ASN A 497 -3.76 14.52 -21.26
CA ASN A 497 -4.12 15.83 -20.72
C ASN A 497 -2.92 16.81 -20.67
N ARG A 498 -1.72 16.34 -20.31
CA ARG A 498 -0.49 17.14 -20.39
C ARG A 498 -0.19 17.62 -21.81
N ARG A 499 -0.40 16.79 -22.82
CA ARG A 499 -0.25 17.19 -24.24
C ARG A 499 -1.26 18.24 -24.67
N ARG A 500 -2.42 18.31 -24.01
CA ARG A 500 -3.45 19.35 -24.19
C ARG A 500 -3.16 20.63 -23.41
N GLY A 501 -2.01 20.73 -22.74
CA GLY A 501 -1.63 21.90 -21.94
C GLY A 501 -2.15 21.91 -20.51
N LEU A 502 -2.84 20.86 -20.05
CA LEU A 502 -3.33 20.79 -18.67
C LEU A 502 -2.15 20.57 -17.70
N PRO A 503 -2.04 21.35 -16.61
CA PRO A 503 -0.89 21.31 -15.72
C PRO A 503 -0.86 20.04 -14.87
N GLY A 504 0.34 19.54 -14.60
CA GLY A 504 0.59 18.62 -13.49
C GLY A 504 0.97 19.41 -12.23
N VAL A 505 1.40 18.70 -11.20
CA VAL A 505 1.91 19.30 -9.95
C VAL A 505 3.40 18.99 -9.83
N SER A 506 4.19 19.89 -9.24
CA SER A 506 5.60 19.61 -8.98
C SER A 506 5.76 18.62 -7.83
N ILE A 507 6.79 17.78 -7.88
CA ILE A 507 7.10 16.83 -6.80
C ILE A 507 7.34 17.56 -5.46
N ILE A 508 7.91 18.77 -5.51
CA ILE A 508 8.18 19.62 -4.34
C ILE A 508 6.88 20.06 -3.69
N ARG A 509 5.88 20.47 -4.50
CA ARG A 509 4.56 20.84 -4.00
C ARG A 509 3.85 19.65 -3.37
N ILE A 510 3.88 18.48 -4.02
CA ILE A 510 3.33 17.23 -3.45
C ILE A 510 3.99 16.92 -2.10
N ALA A 511 5.33 16.97 -2.01
CA ALA A 511 6.05 16.69 -0.78
C ALA A 511 5.69 17.69 0.34
N ARG A 512 5.56 18.98 0.01
CA ARG A 512 5.16 20.03 0.95
C ARG A 512 3.73 19.82 1.46
N GLU A 513 2.77 19.59 0.56
CA GLU A 513 1.37 19.34 0.91
C GLU A 513 1.23 18.06 1.73
N THR A 514 1.99 17.00 1.38
CA THR A 514 2.08 15.76 2.16
C THR A 514 2.60 16.03 3.56
N LEU A 515 3.73 16.73 3.69
CA LEU A 515 4.33 17.02 4.99
C LEU A 515 3.40 17.88 5.86
N HIS A 516 2.75 18.88 5.26
CA HIS A 516 1.79 19.72 5.95
C HIS A 516 0.58 18.92 6.44
N TYR A 517 0.00 18.09 5.57
CA TYR A 517 -1.12 17.21 5.90
C TYR A 517 -0.80 16.26 7.05
N TYR A 518 0.37 15.60 7.03
CA TYR A 518 0.75 14.64 8.07
C TYR A 518 1.21 15.31 9.39
N ARG A 519 1.77 16.52 9.34
CA ARG A 519 2.11 17.29 10.56
C ARG A 519 0.88 17.78 11.30
N ASN A 520 -0.15 18.18 10.57
CA ASN A 520 -1.37 18.75 11.14
C ASN A 520 -2.49 17.71 11.33
N ARG A 521 -2.14 16.42 11.27
CA ARG A 521 -3.11 15.33 11.36
C ARG A 521 -3.48 15.10 12.83
N GLU A 522 -4.48 15.84 13.32
CA GLU A 522 -5.02 15.72 14.68
C GLU A 522 -6.27 14.81 14.75
N PHE A 523 -6.49 13.93 13.77
CA PHE A 523 -7.69 13.10 13.71
C PHE A 523 -7.53 11.76 14.43
N THR A 524 -8.50 11.40 15.26
CA THR A 524 -8.59 10.05 15.85
C THR A 524 -8.77 8.98 14.77
N ALA A 525 -8.09 7.83 14.93
CA ALA A 525 -8.15 6.72 13.98
C ALA A 525 -9.48 5.93 14.03
N ALA A 526 -10.24 6.08 15.12
CA ALA A 526 -11.50 5.37 15.35
C ALA A 526 -12.70 6.15 14.78
N SER A 527 -13.51 5.48 13.96
CA SER A 527 -14.79 5.95 13.42
C SER A 527 -15.95 5.11 13.97
N ASP A 528 -17.19 5.60 13.87
CA ASP A 528 -18.39 4.87 14.29
C ASP A 528 -18.63 3.58 13.48
#